data_AF-A0A9E4HJU1-F1
#
_entry.id   AF-A0A9E4HJU1-F1
#
_cell.length_a   1.000
_cell.length_b   1.000
_cell.length_c   1.000
_cell.angle_alpha   90.00
_cell.angle_beta   90.00
_cell.angle_gamma   90.00
#
_symmetry.space_group_name_H-M   'P 1'
#
loop_
_entity.id
_entity.type
_entity.pdbx_description
1 polymer ?
#
loop_
_entity_poly.entity_id
_entity_poly.type
_entity_poly.pdbx_seq_one_letter_code
_entity_poly.pdbx_strand_id
1 'polypeptide(L)'
;MPPAWERFRGEFARAAGAYGLVDHLSLQAEHKHTVSDDFVKSVALAGDLDTCVDRLRRLWQLDIDRITFALLSGGREQRLRYLADTVISAVEAGRGS
;
A
#
# COMPACT_ATOMS: atom_id res chain seq x y z
N MET A 1 3.03 13.74 -13.37
CA MET A 1 3.85 12.78 -12.61
C MET A 1 4.68 13.58 -11.62
N PRO A 2 4.67 13.27 -10.30
CA PRO A 2 5.45 14.00 -9.31
C PRO A 2 6.97 13.87 -9.53
N PRO A 3 7.79 14.91 -9.24
CA PRO A 3 9.24 14.89 -9.47
C PRO A 3 9.98 13.73 -8.79
N ALA A 4 9.57 13.36 -7.57
CA ALA A 4 10.17 12.26 -6.81
C ALA A 4 10.04 10.89 -7.49
N TRP A 5 9.09 10.76 -8.43
CA TRP A 5 8.80 9.50 -9.12
C TRP A 5 9.31 9.47 -10.54
N GLU A 6 9.86 10.56 -11.07
CA GLU A 6 10.23 10.71 -12.49
C GLU A 6 11.12 9.55 -12.99
N ARG A 7 12.04 9.07 -12.15
CA ARG A 7 12.90 7.91 -12.44
C ARG A 7 12.15 6.59 -12.70
N PHE A 8 10.91 6.48 -12.22
CA PHE A 8 10.06 5.30 -12.34
C PHE A 8 9.02 5.41 -13.47
N ARG A 9 9.11 6.43 -14.35
CA ARG A 9 8.13 6.66 -15.43
C ARG A 9 7.88 5.42 -16.29
N GLY A 10 8.94 4.69 -16.66
CA GLY A 10 8.81 3.47 -17.44
C GLY A 10 8.11 2.33 -16.68
N GLU A 11 8.26 2.25 -15.36
CA GLU A 11 7.56 1.28 -14.52
C GLU A 11 6.08 1.61 -14.38
N PHE A 12 5.73 2.88 -14.19
CA PHE A 12 4.33 3.32 -14.24
C PHE A 12 3.67 3.02 -15.58
N ALA A 13 4.37 3.28 -16.70
CA ALA A 13 3.85 2.99 -18.03
C ALA A 13 3.61 1.49 -18.25
N ARG A 14 4.53 0.63 -17.80
CA ARG A 14 4.37 -0.83 -17.86
C ARG A 14 3.24 -1.34 -16.97
N ALA A 15 3.15 -0.83 -15.73
CA ALA A 15 2.06 -1.19 -14.82
C ALA A 15 0.69 -0.76 -15.37
N ALA A 16 0.60 0.43 -15.98
CA ALA A 16 -0.61 0.92 -16.62
C ALA A 16 -0.94 0.16 -17.92
N GLY A 17 0.06 -0.23 -18.71
CA GLY A 17 -0.15 -1.01 -19.95
C GLY A 17 -0.53 -2.47 -19.69
N ALA A 18 -0.06 -3.03 -18.57
CA ALA A 18 -0.48 -4.33 -18.07
C ALA A 18 -1.84 -4.28 -17.34
N TYR A 19 -2.46 -3.10 -17.20
CA TYR A 19 -3.67 -2.90 -16.42
C TYR A 19 -4.91 -3.49 -17.11
N GLY A 20 -5.10 -4.80 -16.97
CA GLY A 20 -6.33 -5.50 -17.33
C GLY A 20 -7.39 -5.28 -16.25
N LEU A 21 -8.39 -4.45 -16.51
CA LEU A 21 -9.47 -4.10 -15.55
C LEU A 21 -10.17 -5.33 -14.94
N VAL A 22 -10.20 -6.45 -15.67
CA VAL A 22 -10.82 -7.72 -15.25
C VAL A 22 -9.89 -8.56 -14.35
N ASP A 23 -8.58 -8.51 -14.57
CA ASP A 23 -7.60 -9.37 -13.87
C ASP A 23 -7.15 -8.79 -12.52
N HIS A 24 -7.26 -7.48 -12.32
CA HIS A 24 -6.82 -6.81 -11.07
C HIS A 24 -7.69 -7.09 -9.84
N LEU A 25 -8.92 -7.57 -10.04
CA LEU A 25 -9.79 -8.03 -8.95
C LEU A 25 -9.60 -9.52 -8.64
N SER A 26 -8.72 -10.20 -9.39
CA SER A 26 -8.36 -11.60 -9.17
C SER A 26 -7.04 -11.68 -8.40
N LEU A 27 -6.99 -12.56 -7.40
CA LEU A 27 -5.75 -12.89 -6.67
C LEU A 27 -4.69 -13.58 -7.57
N GLN A 28 -5.03 -13.85 -8.84
CA GLN A 28 -4.20 -14.54 -9.83
C GLN A 28 -3.54 -13.61 -10.87
N ALA A 29 -3.57 -12.29 -10.71
CA ALA A 29 -2.89 -11.39 -11.65
C ALA A 29 -1.38 -11.72 -11.76
N GLU A 30 -0.93 -12.14 -12.95
CA GLU A 30 0.47 -12.52 -13.24
C GLU A 30 1.46 -11.33 -13.26
N HIS A 31 1.01 -10.12 -12.91
CA HIS A 31 1.83 -8.91 -12.93
C HIS A 31 2.81 -8.76 -11.75
N LYS A 32 2.97 -9.79 -10.92
CA LYS A 32 3.81 -9.75 -9.70
C LYS A 32 5.29 -9.44 -9.98
N HIS A 33 5.76 -9.55 -11.22
CA HIS A 33 7.15 -9.29 -11.62
C HIS A 33 7.33 -8.07 -12.53
N THR A 34 6.27 -7.30 -12.80
CA THR A 34 6.32 -6.19 -13.78
C THR A 34 7.01 -4.93 -13.25
N VAL A 35 7.14 -4.80 -11.92
CA VAL A 35 7.71 -3.62 -11.25
C VAL A 35 8.73 -4.02 -10.20
N SER A 36 9.71 -3.14 -9.95
CA SER A 36 10.78 -3.37 -8.98
C SER A 36 10.30 -3.24 -7.53
N ASP A 37 10.99 -3.90 -6.59
CA ASP A 37 10.74 -3.72 -5.15
C ASP A 37 10.92 -2.28 -4.69
N ASP A 38 11.89 -1.56 -5.28
CA ASP A 38 12.15 -0.15 -4.96
C ASP A 38 10.99 0.74 -5.41
N PHE A 39 10.39 0.43 -6.57
CA PHE A 39 9.16 1.07 -7.00
C PHE A 39 8.01 0.78 -6.04
N VAL A 40 7.76 -0.50 -5.71
CA VAL A 40 6.69 -0.90 -4.77
C VAL A 40 6.86 -0.21 -3.42
N LYS A 41 8.07 -0.19 -2.87
CA LYS A 41 8.39 0.51 -1.62
C LYS A 41 8.15 2.02 -1.68
N SER A 42 8.17 2.62 -2.87
CA SER A 42 7.95 4.07 -3.06
C SER A 42 6.49 4.46 -3.20
N VAL A 43 5.61 3.53 -3.64
CA VAL A 43 4.19 3.80 -3.91
C VAL A 43 3.23 3.04 -2.99
N ALA A 44 3.73 2.06 -2.21
CA ALA A 44 2.94 1.23 -1.33
C ALA A 44 3.61 1.02 0.04
N LEU A 45 2.75 0.72 1.02
CA LEU A 45 3.15 0.17 2.32
C LEU A 45 3.08 -1.35 2.23
N ALA A 46 4.23 -1.99 2.09
CA ALA A 46 4.35 -3.44 1.96
C ALA A 46 5.46 -3.94 2.88
N GLY A 47 5.21 -5.07 3.54
CA GLY A 47 6.10 -5.65 4.54
C GLY A 47 5.31 -6.37 5.62
N ASP A 48 5.99 -6.70 6.72
CA ASP A 48 5.35 -7.17 7.95
C ASP A 48 4.58 -6.04 8.68
N LEU A 49 3.89 -6.42 9.76
CA LEU A 49 3.09 -5.49 10.55
C LEU A 49 3.94 -4.33 11.09
N ASP A 50 5.11 -4.62 11.66
CA ASP A 50 5.97 -3.62 12.29
C ASP A 50 6.46 -2.58 11.27
N THR A 51 6.92 -3.06 10.09
CA THR A 51 7.32 -2.19 8.97
C THR A 51 6.18 -1.27 8.53
N CYS A 52 4.96 -1.82 8.45
CA CYS A 52 3.79 -1.05 8.03
C CYS A 52 3.38 -0.01 9.10
N VAL A 53 3.38 -0.39 10.37
CA VAL A 53 3.05 0.49 11.51
C VAL A 53 4.04 1.65 11.60
N ASP A 54 5.34 1.38 11.50
CA ASP A 54 6.37 2.41 11.57
C ASP A 54 6.24 3.43 10.43
N ARG A 55 5.97 2.95 9.21
CA ARG A 55 5.74 3.85 8.07
C ARG A 55 4.45 4.65 8.22
N LEU A 56 3.36 4.05 8.71
CA LEU A 56 2.10 4.75 8.96
C LEU A 56 2.29 5.88 9.98
N ARG A 57 3.07 5.65 11.04
CA ARG A 57 3.41 6.69 12.03
C ARG A 57 4.18 7.85 11.39
N ARG A 58 5.18 7.55 10.53
CA ARG A 58 5.92 8.59 9.80
C ARG A 58 5.03 9.38 8.85
N LEU A 59 4.10 8.72 8.16
CA LEU A 59 3.14 9.41 7.29
C LEU A 59 2.22 10.34 8.08
N TRP A 60 1.80 9.93 9.27
CA TRP A 60 0.97 10.79 10.14
C TRP A 60 1.70 12.09 10.51
N GLN A 61 3.01 12.04 10.78
CA GLN A 61 3.81 13.23 11.10
C GLN A 61 3.84 14.28 9.98
N LEU A 62 3.40 13.93 8.78
CA LEU A 62 3.31 14.84 7.64
C LEU A 62 1.98 15.63 7.61
N ASP A 63 1.26 15.69 8.72
CA ASP A 63 -0.01 16.41 8.89
C ASP A 63 -1.10 15.96 7.89
N ILE A 64 -1.15 14.64 7.65
CA ILE A 64 -2.15 14.03 6.78
C ILE A 64 -3.46 13.86 7.56
N ASP A 65 -4.54 14.49 7.09
CA ASP A 65 -5.86 14.41 7.73
C ASP A 65 -6.52 13.02 7.63
N ARG A 66 -6.19 12.25 6.59
CA ARG A 66 -6.85 10.96 6.30
C ARG A 66 -6.00 10.02 5.46
N ILE A 67 -6.05 8.73 5.81
CA ILE A 67 -5.51 7.63 5.02
C ILE A 67 -6.67 6.75 4.53
N THR A 68 -6.69 6.42 3.24
CA THR A 68 -7.68 5.51 2.65
C THR A 68 -7.04 4.17 2.30
N PHE A 69 -7.62 3.08 2.78
CA PHE A 69 -7.20 1.72 2.47
C PHE A 69 -8.06 1.13 1.36
N ALA A 70 -7.46 0.82 0.22
CA ALA A 70 -8.11 0.03 -0.82
C ALA A 70 -8.02 -1.47 -0.45
N LEU A 71 -9.17 -2.15 -0.39
CA LEU A 71 -9.24 -3.58 -0.09
C LEU A 71 -9.55 -4.36 -1.37
N LEU A 72 -8.74 -5.39 -1.65
CA LEU A 72 -9.02 -6.34 -2.74
C LEU A 72 -10.31 -7.12 -2.48
N SER A 73 -10.89 -7.66 -3.54
CA SER A 73 -12.05 -8.59 -3.53
C SER A 73 -11.76 -9.83 -2.66
N GLY A 74 -12.82 -10.36 -2.03
CA GLY A 74 -12.77 -11.52 -1.12
C GLY A 74 -12.20 -11.19 0.27
N GLY A 75 -12.69 -11.83 1.34
CA GLY A 75 -12.12 -11.66 2.69
C GLY A 75 -12.17 -10.24 3.28
N ARG A 76 -12.99 -9.34 2.72
CA ARG A 76 -13.05 -7.92 3.10
C ARG A 76 -13.30 -7.71 4.59
N GLU A 77 -14.23 -8.47 5.17
CA GLU A 77 -14.56 -8.37 6.59
C GLU A 77 -13.39 -8.78 7.49
N GLN A 78 -12.68 -9.85 7.14
CA GLN A 78 -11.49 -10.29 7.88
C GLN A 78 -10.37 -9.25 7.77
N ARG A 79 -10.16 -8.65 6.59
CA ARG A 79 -9.17 -7.59 6.39
C ARG A 79 -9.54 -6.31 7.14
N LEU A 80 -10.82 -5.95 7.17
CA LEU A 80 -11.30 -4.81 7.97
C LEU A 80 -11.08 -5.03 9.47
N ARG A 81 -11.40 -6.23 9.98
CA ARG A 81 -11.12 -6.60 11.37
C ARG A 81 -9.62 -6.53 11.68
N TYR A 82 -8.78 -7.11 10.82
CA TYR A 82 -7.33 -7.04 11.00
C TYR A 82 -6.82 -5.58 11.01
N LEU A 83 -7.32 -4.73 10.10
CA LEU A 83 -6.97 -3.31 10.09
C LEU A 83 -7.39 -2.61 11.38
N ALA A 84 -8.63 -2.81 11.82
CA ALA A 84 -9.15 -2.17 13.03
C ALA A 84 -8.46 -2.67 14.30
N ASP A 85 -8.49 -3.98 14.53
CA ASP A 85 -8.12 -4.60 15.79
C ASP A 85 -6.60 -4.66 15.98
N THR A 86 -5.84 -4.75 14.87
CA THR A 86 -4.38 -4.93 14.91
C THR A 86 -3.64 -3.70 14.41
N VAL A 87 -3.85 -3.27 13.16
CA VAL A 87 -3.02 -2.24 12.53
C VAL A 87 -3.26 -0.86 13.14
N ILE A 88 -4.51 -0.41 13.23
CA ILE A 88 -4.88 0.90 13.78
C ILE A 88 -4.52 0.95 15.27
N SER A 89 -4.90 -0.07 16.04
CA SER A 89 -4.51 -0.21 17.46
C SER A 89 -3.00 -0.09 17.67
N ALA A 90 -2.18 -0.76 16.85
CA ALA A 90 -0.72 -0.70 16.96
C ALA A 90 -0.17 0.69 16.62
N VAL A 91 -0.70 1.36 15.58
CA VAL A 91 -0.32 2.74 15.25
C VAL A 91 -0.63 3.67 16.42
N GLU A 92 -1.81 3.54 17.03
CA GLU A 92 -2.27 4.38 18.13
C GLU A 92 -1.52 4.14 19.45
N ALA A 93 -1.19 2.89 19.78
CA ALA A 93 -0.46 2.55 21.00
C ALA A 93 0.92 3.23 21.07
N GLY A 94 1.53 3.55 19.93
CA GLY A 94 2.80 4.28 19.85
C GLY A 94 2.68 5.80 19.97
N ARG A 95 1.48 6.36 20.21
CA ARG A 95 1.24 7.81 20.33
C ARG A 95 1.46 8.35 21.75
N GLY A 96 1.59 7.47 22.75
CA GLY A 96 1.71 7.83 24.17
C GLY A 96 3.14 8.08 24.67
N SER A 97 4.10 8.40 23.79
CA SER A 97 5.52 8.61 24.13
C SER A 97 6.01 9.99 23.68
#